data_AF-S4W769-F1
#
_entry.id   AF-S4W769-F1
#
_cell.length_a   1.000
_cell.length_b   1.000
_cell.length_c   1.000
_cell.angle_alpha   90.00
_cell.angle_beta   90.00
_cell.angle_gamma   90.00
#
_symmetry.space_group_name_H-M   'P 1'
#
loop_
_entity.id
_entity.type
_entity.pdbx_description
1 polymer ?
#
loop_
_entity_poly.entity_id
_entity_poly.type
_entity_poly.pdbx_seq_one_letter_code
_entity_poly.pdbx_strand_id
1 'polypeptide(L)'
;MLQTLGKSMKSEIPNSRTLKYRLQEVGNAEPSKNNLSKNDNSNNDTNRYGNESFLNTLSYSEAFQMGQHGFLSNKAIQRLSLFGQDAKTLENKIYQAKQQVEKDYSYFLPQGLKIYAEIWETDLEREIEKLIFKVKTGEHEGKPIQNISGYFYKMMVHFWKMVLLIETEQDFIALSNQSKYVKEDPEECPSLIRYYYPDKLSEQKLDQYLSALRMER
;
A
#
# COMPACT_ATOMS: atom_id res chain seq x y z
N MET A 1 1.32 53.12 47.37
CA MET A 1 0.82 51.81 47.86
C MET A 1 1.39 50.74 46.93
N LEU A 2 2.59 50.19 47.17
CA LEU A 2 2.96 49.12 48.12
C LEU A 2 2.01 47.91 48.10
N GLN A 3 2.41 46.82 47.45
CA GLN A 3 2.87 45.60 48.15
C GLN A 3 3.63 44.66 47.20
N THR A 4 4.79 44.23 47.68
CA THR A 4 5.75 43.25 47.18
C THR A 4 5.71 42.00 48.06
N LEU A 5 6.12 40.83 47.51
CA LEU A 5 6.67 39.59 48.12
C LEU A 5 6.02 38.35 47.47
N GLY A 6 6.75 37.32 46.99
CA GLY A 6 8.17 37.04 47.10
C GLY A 6 8.65 35.86 46.23
N LYS A 7 9.91 35.96 45.80
CA LYS A 7 11.03 34.98 45.78
C LYS A 7 10.65 33.48 45.60
N SER A 8 10.99 32.83 44.48
CA SER A 8 12.33 32.31 44.08
C SER A 8 13.03 31.45 45.13
N MET A 9 12.93 30.13 44.94
CA MET A 9 13.85 29.13 45.51
C MET A 9 14.53 28.39 44.36
N LYS A 10 15.85 28.56 44.29
CA LYS A 10 16.80 27.72 43.57
C LYS A 10 17.05 26.45 44.41
N SER A 11 17.14 25.30 43.77
CA SER A 11 17.83 24.13 44.35
C SER A 11 19.08 23.83 43.52
N GLU A 12 20.20 23.84 44.21
CA GLU A 12 21.58 23.66 43.78
C GLU A 12 21.92 22.16 43.56
N ILE A 13 22.58 21.76 42.45
CA ILE A 13 24.02 21.38 42.30
C ILE A 13 24.35 19.95 42.86
N PRO A 14 25.34 19.14 42.37
CA PRO A 14 26.01 19.01 41.06
C PRO A 14 26.17 17.55 40.53
N ASN A 15 26.62 17.47 39.27
CA ASN A 15 27.41 16.38 38.67
C ASN A 15 28.62 15.94 39.53
N SER A 16 28.80 14.63 39.74
CA SER A 16 30.08 13.90 39.66
C SER A 16 29.96 12.47 40.20
N ARG A 17 30.40 11.47 39.42
CA ARG A 17 31.22 10.28 39.82
C ARG A 17 31.11 9.19 38.74
N THR A 18 32.06 9.14 37.81
CA THR A 18 33.19 8.19 37.78
C THR A 18 32.79 6.74 37.52
N LEU A 19 32.97 6.27 36.28
CA LEU A 19 33.33 4.88 36.02
C LEU A 19 34.77 4.86 35.50
N LYS A 20 35.64 4.35 36.37
CA LYS A 20 37.07 4.14 36.16
C LYS A 20 37.27 3.05 35.09
N TYR A 21 37.89 3.39 33.97
CA TYR A 21 38.61 2.40 33.17
C TYR A 21 39.95 2.15 33.84
N ARG A 22 40.06 1.02 34.56
CA ARG A 22 41.33 0.49 35.05
C ARG A 22 41.99 -0.23 33.88
N LEU A 23 43.00 0.42 33.29
CA LEU A 23 44.06 -0.25 32.55
C LEU A 23 44.85 -1.12 33.54
N GLN A 24 44.99 -2.39 33.23
CA GLN A 24 45.92 -3.29 33.91
C GLN A 24 46.80 -3.89 32.82
N GLU A 25 48.03 -3.38 32.75
CA GLU A 25 49.11 -3.97 31.99
C GLU A 25 49.75 -5.12 32.78
N VAL A 26 50.52 -5.92 32.02
CA VAL A 26 51.70 -6.72 32.38
C VAL A 26 51.48 -8.23 32.55
N GLY A 27 52.18 -9.00 31.70
CA GLY A 27 52.54 -10.39 31.93
C GLY A 27 53.08 -11.14 30.71
N ASN A 28 54.40 -11.05 30.49
CA ASN A 28 55.20 -11.66 29.40
C ASN A 28 55.15 -13.20 29.31
N ALA A 29 55.26 -13.76 28.09
CA ALA A 29 56.14 -14.91 27.75
C ALA A 29 56.12 -15.26 26.24
N GLU A 30 57.25 -15.78 25.76
CA GLU A 30 57.77 -15.98 24.39
C GLU A 30 57.12 -17.06 23.49
N PRO A 31 57.51 -17.16 22.19
CA PRO A 31 56.71 -17.78 21.14
C PRO A 31 56.99 -19.28 20.97
N SER A 32 55.93 -20.06 20.69
CA SER A 32 56.07 -21.44 20.24
C SER A 32 55.27 -21.68 18.98
N LYS A 33 56.00 -21.99 17.90
CA LYS A 33 55.49 -22.49 16.63
C LYS A 33 54.88 -23.86 16.89
N ASN A 34 53.62 -24.08 16.49
CA ASN A 34 53.13 -25.38 16.04
C ASN A 34 51.85 -25.19 15.22
N ASN A 35 51.93 -25.61 13.95
CA ASN A 35 50.80 -25.75 13.06
C ASN A 35 49.87 -26.85 13.56
N LEU A 36 48.60 -26.54 13.83
CA LEU A 36 47.54 -27.53 13.79
C LEU A 36 46.23 -26.88 13.34
N SER A 37 45.90 -27.14 12.08
CA SER A 37 44.57 -26.99 11.50
C SER A 37 43.51 -27.63 12.41
N LYS A 38 42.62 -26.81 12.97
CA LYS A 38 41.29 -27.20 13.46
C LYS A 38 40.34 -26.04 13.29
N ASN A 39 39.36 -26.25 12.41
CA ASN A 39 38.26 -25.36 12.13
C ASN A 39 37.22 -25.57 13.25
N ASP A 40 37.31 -24.78 14.31
CA ASP A 40 36.32 -24.75 15.39
C ASP A 40 35.76 -23.33 15.49
N ASN A 41 34.63 -23.09 14.84
CA ASN A 41 33.84 -21.88 15.04
C ASN A 41 32.54 -22.29 15.75
N SER A 42 32.60 -22.39 17.07
CA SER A 42 31.42 -22.57 17.91
C SER A 42 30.74 -21.22 18.17
N ASN A 43 29.49 -21.12 17.71
CA ASN A 43 28.35 -20.45 18.34
C ASN A 43 28.57 -19.10 19.03
N ASN A 44 27.92 -18.05 18.51
CA ASN A 44 26.63 -17.65 19.07
C ASN A 44 25.77 -16.84 18.09
N ASP A 45 24.51 -17.26 18.11
CA ASP A 45 23.32 -16.93 17.34
C ASP A 45 22.78 -15.53 17.67
N THR A 46 22.60 -14.67 16.66
CA THR A 46 21.38 -13.88 16.43
C THR A 46 21.39 -13.39 14.97
N ASN A 47 20.21 -13.38 14.34
CA ASN A 47 19.93 -13.10 12.92
C ASN A 47 19.94 -14.32 11.99
N ARG A 48 19.20 -15.34 12.42
CA ARG A 48 18.61 -16.38 11.58
C ARG A 48 17.62 -15.78 10.56
N TYR A 49 18.12 -15.29 9.43
CA TYR A 49 17.32 -15.21 8.20
C TYR A 49 17.43 -16.57 7.51
N GLY A 50 16.48 -17.46 7.80
CA GLY A 50 16.49 -18.82 7.29
C GLY A 50 15.09 -19.42 7.28
N ASN A 51 14.30 -19.04 6.28
CA ASN A 51 13.78 -19.96 5.26
C ASN A 51 12.77 -19.22 4.38
N GLU A 52 13.27 -18.66 3.28
CA GLU A 52 12.47 -18.55 2.07
C GLU A 52 12.13 -19.97 1.60
N SER A 53 10.87 -20.38 1.74
CA SER A 53 10.33 -21.48 0.94
C SER A 53 8.80 -21.53 1.01
N PHE A 54 8.13 -20.71 0.20
CA PHE A 54 6.96 -21.11 -0.60
C PHE A 54 6.87 -20.29 -1.91
N LEU A 55 8.02 -19.85 -2.45
CA LEU A 55 8.10 -19.28 -3.80
C LEU A 55 8.82 -20.27 -4.70
N ASN A 56 8.24 -21.46 -4.85
CA ASN A 56 8.77 -22.47 -5.78
C ASN A 56 8.57 -22.00 -7.23
N THR A 57 9.65 -21.47 -7.79
CA THR A 57 10.30 -21.95 -9.03
C THR A 57 9.37 -22.28 -10.22
N LEU A 58 8.61 -21.28 -10.65
CA LEU A 58 8.37 -21.00 -12.07
C LEU A 58 8.32 -19.46 -12.19
N SER A 59 8.76 -18.90 -13.30
CA SER A 59 8.65 -17.46 -13.57
C SER A 59 7.16 -17.10 -13.70
N TYR A 60 6.46 -16.91 -12.57
CA TYR A 60 5.04 -16.57 -12.53
C TYR A 60 4.73 -15.23 -13.22
N SER A 61 5.75 -14.39 -13.43
CA SER A 61 5.67 -13.23 -14.31
C SER A 61 5.37 -13.59 -15.76
N GLU A 62 5.85 -14.73 -16.28
CA GLU A 62 5.61 -15.14 -17.68
C GLU A 62 4.15 -15.60 -17.89
N ALA A 63 3.55 -16.26 -16.89
CA ALA A 63 2.13 -16.64 -16.95
C ALA A 63 1.17 -15.43 -16.87
N PHE A 64 1.61 -14.34 -16.24
CA PHE A 64 0.87 -13.09 -16.20
C PHE A 64 1.07 -12.25 -17.47
N GLN A 65 2.27 -12.25 -18.07
CA GLN A 65 2.64 -11.38 -19.20
C GLN A 65 1.93 -11.62 -20.54
N MET A 66 1.16 -12.70 -20.71
CA MET A 66 0.53 -13.04 -21.99
C MET A 66 -0.86 -12.42 -22.22
N GLY A 67 -1.31 -11.47 -21.40
CA GLY A 67 -2.57 -10.75 -21.58
C GLY A 67 -2.41 -9.34 -22.14
N GLN A 68 -3.33 -8.90 -23.01
CA GLN A 68 -3.57 -7.46 -23.19
C GLN A 68 -4.28 -6.94 -21.94
N HIS A 69 -3.51 -6.38 -21.00
CA HIS A 69 -4.05 -5.82 -19.76
C HIS A 69 -4.48 -4.36 -19.98
N GLY A 70 -5.58 -4.17 -20.72
CA GLY A 70 -5.92 -2.91 -21.40
C GLY A 70 -5.63 -1.61 -20.63
N PHE A 71 -6.06 -1.52 -19.36
CA PHE A 71 -5.89 -0.32 -18.51
C PHE A 71 -5.05 -0.57 -17.24
N LEU A 72 -4.41 -1.73 -17.11
CA LEU A 72 -3.54 -2.01 -15.96
C LEU A 72 -2.10 -1.63 -16.31
N SER A 73 -1.49 -0.84 -15.43
CA SER A 73 -0.07 -0.54 -15.56
C SER A 73 0.81 -1.78 -15.33
N ASN A 74 2.02 -1.76 -15.85
CA ASN A 74 3.03 -2.78 -15.52
C ASN A 74 3.26 -2.92 -14.00
N LYS A 75 3.11 -1.81 -13.26
CA LYS A 75 3.28 -1.79 -11.80
C LYS A 75 2.09 -2.42 -11.08
N ALA A 76 0.86 -2.20 -11.55
CA ALA A 76 -0.33 -2.91 -11.08
C ALA A 76 -0.19 -4.43 -11.29
N ILE A 77 0.28 -4.83 -12.46
CA ILE A 77 0.55 -6.21 -12.83
C ILE A 77 1.58 -6.86 -11.91
N GLN A 78 2.73 -6.21 -11.72
CA GLN A 78 3.79 -6.68 -10.81
C GLN A 78 3.32 -6.79 -9.36
N ARG A 79 2.35 -5.98 -8.95
CA ARG A 79 1.77 -6.05 -7.60
C ARG A 79 0.76 -7.19 -7.46
N LEU A 80 -0.06 -7.41 -8.48
CA LEU A 80 -0.98 -8.56 -8.52
C LEU A 80 -0.21 -9.88 -8.51
N SER A 81 0.95 -9.96 -9.17
CA SER A 81 1.76 -11.18 -9.19
C SER A 81 2.28 -11.61 -7.81
N LEU A 82 2.30 -10.70 -6.81
CA LEU A 82 2.63 -11.04 -5.42
C LEU A 82 1.64 -12.03 -4.79
N PHE A 83 0.44 -12.18 -5.36
CA PHE A 83 -0.57 -13.14 -4.92
C PHE A 83 -0.41 -14.54 -5.57
N GLY A 84 0.65 -14.76 -6.36
CA GLY A 84 0.96 -16.07 -6.96
C GLY A 84 -0.19 -16.59 -7.84
N GLN A 85 -0.74 -17.76 -7.49
CA GLN A 85 -1.81 -18.41 -8.25
C GLN A 85 -3.11 -17.59 -8.28
N ASP A 86 -3.34 -16.75 -7.27
CA ASP A 86 -4.53 -15.91 -7.19
C ASP A 86 -4.43 -14.62 -8.03
N ALA A 87 -3.24 -14.30 -8.56
CA ALA A 87 -3.01 -13.06 -9.32
C ALA A 87 -4.00 -12.89 -10.47
N LYS A 88 -4.22 -13.94 -11.28
CA LYS A 88 -5.16 -13.90 -12.40
C LYS A 88 -6.60 -13.78 -11.95
N THR A 89 -6.96 -14.43 -10.85
CA THR A 89 -8.30 -14.33 -10.24
C THR A 89 -8.57 -12.90 -9.79
N LEU A 90 -7.61 -12.25 -9.12
CA LEU A 90 -7.72 -10.86 -8.68
C LEU A 90 -7.79 -9.91 -9.88
N GLU A 91 -6.94 -10.09 -10.89
CA GLU A 91 -7.01 -9.35 -12.14
C GLU A 91 -8.41 -9.43 -12.76
N ASN A 92 -8.95 -10.64 -12.89
CA ASN A 92 -10.32 -10.85 -13.40
C ASN A 92 -11.38 -10.15 -12.53
N LYS A 93 -11.19 -10.05 -11.20
CA LYS A 93 -12.12 -9.30 -10.33
C LYS A 93 -12.16 -7.81 -10.65
N ILE A 94 -11.06 -7.21 -11.10
CA ILE A 94 -11.04 -5.81 -11.54
C ILE A 94 -11.99 -5.62 -12.73
N TYR A 95 -11.83 -6.45 -13.77
CA TYR A 95 -12.67 -6.38 -14.98
C TYR A 95 -14.12 -6.76 -14.71
N GLN A 96 -14.37 -7.81 -13.92
CA GLN A 96 -15.71 -8.21 -13.53
C GLN A 96 -16.44 -7.11 -12.77
N ALA A 97 -15.76 -6.41 -11.86
CA ALA A 97 -16.36 -5.31 -11.12
C ALA A 97 -16.69 -4.12 -12.03
N LYS A 98 -15.80 -3.79 -12.99
CA LYS A 98 -16.05 -2.73 -13.98
C LYS A 98 -17.31 -3.03 -14.80
N GLN A 99 -17.35 -4.22 -15.39
CA GLN A 99 -18.48 -4.67 -16.20
C GLN A 99 -19.78 -4.69 -15.40
N GLN A 100 -19.72 -5.11 -14.14
CA GLN A 100 -20.89 -5.11 -13.26
C GLN A 100 -21.42 -3.69 -13.04
N VAL A 101 -20.54 -2.73 -12.70
CA VAL A 101 -20.95 -1.33 -12.53
C VAL A 101 -21.49 -0.75 -13.84
N GLU A 102 -20.81 -0.93 -14.97
CA GLU A 102 -21.31 -0.46 -16.28
C GLU A 102 -22.68 -1.03 -16.63
N LYS A 103 -22.92 -2.31 -16.32
CA LYS A 103 -24.22 -2.96 -16.52
C LYS A 103 -25.29 -2.37 -15.61
N ASP A 104 -25.00 -2.31 -14.30
CA ASP A 104 -25.94 -1.84 -13.27
C ASP A 104 -26.32 -0.37 -13.47
N TYR A 105 -25.45 0.40 -14.09
CA TYR A 105 -25.60 1.83 -14.33
C TYR A 105 -25.69 2.20 -15.82
N SER A 106 -26.04 1.23 -16.66
CA SER A 106 -26.11 1.40 -18.13
C SER A 106 -27.05 2.53 -18.59
N TYR A 107 -28.02 2.92 -17.78
CA TYR A 107 -28.90 4.07 -18.04
C TYR A 107 -28.19 5.43 -17.90
N PHE A 108 -27.08 5.52 -17.16
CA PHE A 108 -26.25 6.72 -17.05
C PHE A 108 -25.31 6.91 -18.22
N LEU A 109 -24.96 5.82 -18.90
CA LEU A 109 -24.04 5.79 -20.01
C LEU A 109 -24.86 5.85 -21.30
N PRO A 110 -24.94 7.01 -22.01
CA PRO A 110 -25.53 7.05 -23.34
C PRO A 110 -25.05 5.86 -24.18
N GLN A 111 -25.97 5.24 -24.92
CA GLN A 111 -25.78 3.95 -25.59
C GLN A 111 -24.36 3.75 -26.14
N GLY A 112 -23.58 2.91 -25.44
CA GLY A 112 -22.23 2.51 -25.85
C GLY A 112 -21.07 3.22 -25.15
N LEU A 113 -21.33 4.23 -24.31
CA LEU A 113 -20.28 4.81 -23.48
C LEU A 113 -19.86 3.83 -22.39
N LYS A 114 -18.55 3.75 -22.17
CA LYS A 114 -17.89 2.90 -21.18
C LYS A 114 -17.03 3.79 -20.31
N ILE A 115 -16.79 3.34 -19.08
CA ILE A 115 -15.84 4.00 -18.18
C ILE A 115 -14.46 4.05 -18.85
N TYR A 116 -13.83 5.23 -18.85
CA TYR A 116 -12.50 5.49 -19.42
C TYR A 116 -11.40 5.00 -18.48
N ALA A 117 -11.31 3.68 -18.30
CA ALA A 117 -10.49 3.06 -17.26
C ALA A 117 -9.00 3.44 -17.29
N GLU A 118 -8.45 3.80 -18.45
CA GLU A 118 -7.07 4.23 -18.63
C GLU A 118 -6.76 5.53 -17.86
N ILE A 119 -7.75 6.40 -17.64
CA ILE A 119 -7.61 7.63 -16.84
C ILE A 119 -7.30 7.28 -15.38
N TRP A 120 -7.77 6.13 -14.92
CA TRP A 120 -7.80 5.73 -13.50
C TRP A 120 -6.69 4.76 -13.12
N GLU A 121 -5.71 4.56 -14.01
CA GLU A 121 -4.57 3.65 -13.82
C GLU A 121 -3.86 3.86 -12.46
N THR A 122 -3.58 5.11 -12.09
CA THR A 122 -2.89 5.44 -10.83
C THR A 122 -3.72 5.11 -9.59
N ASP A 123 -5.02 5.41 -9.61
CA ASP A 123 -5.91 5.11 -8.49
C ASP A 123 -6.15 3.60 -8.36
N LEU A 124 -6.22 2.89 -9.48
CA LEU A 124 -6.34 1.43 -9.49
C LEU A 124 -5.08 0.76 -8.90
N GLU A 125 -3.89 1.24 -9.26
CA GLU A 125 -2.64 0.81 -8.64
C GLU A 125 -2.67 0.95 -7.12
N ARG A 126 -3.20 2.08 -6.61
CA ARG A 126 -3.33 2.34 -5.17
C ARG A 126 -4.33 1.42 -4.50
N GLU A 127 -5.42 1.06 -5.16
CA GLU A 127 -6.35 0.07 -4.62
C GLU A 127 -5.68 -1.30 -4.48
N ILE A 128 -4.85 -1.71 -5.44
CA ILE A 128 -4.06 -2.95 -5.34
C ILE A 128 -3.05 -2.86 -4.18
N GLU A 129 -2.37 -1.73 -3.99
CA GLU A 129 -1.52 -1.50 -2.81
C GLU A 129 -2.28 -1.61 -1.49
N LYS A 130 -3.50 -1.04 -1.43
CA LYS A 130 -4.37 -1.14 -0.24
C LYS A 130 -4.73 -2.59 0.07
N LEU A 131 -5.00 -3.42 -0.95
CA LEU A 131 -5.23 -4.85 -0.76
C LEU A 131 -4.00 -5.51 -0.13
N ILE A 132 -2.81 -5.30 -0.72
CA ILE A 132 -1.56 -5.89 -0.24
C ILE A 132 -1.31 -5.50 1.22
N PHE A 133 -1.47 -4.21 1.54
CA PHE A 133 -1.31 -3.72 2.91
C PHE A 133 -2.30 -4.41 3.87
N LYS A 134 -3.58 -4.47 3.50
CA LYS A 134 -4.63 -5.10 4.32
C LYS A 134 -4.39 -6.58 4.58
N VAL A 135 -3.92 -7.32 3.58
CA VAL A 135 -3.59 -8.75 3.72
C VAL A 135 -2.41 -8.91 4.69
N LYS A 136 -1.30 -8.20 4.45
CA LYS A 136 -0.09 -8.28 5.31
C LYS A 136 -0.38 -7.90 6.76
N THR A 137 -1.11 -6.81 6.98
CA THR A 137 -1.49 -6.38 8.33
C THR A 137 -2.43 -7.39 8.99
N GLY A 138 -3.41 -7.93 8.26
CA GLY A 138 -4.31 -8.96 8.78
C GLY A 138 -3.58 -10.23 9.20
N GLU A 139 -2.58 -10.67 8.44
CA GLU A 139 -1.72 -11.80 8.81
C GLU A 139 -0.92 -11.51 10.08
N HIS A 140 -0.26 -10.35 10.15
CA HIS A 140 0.52 -9.94 11.33
C HIS A 140 -0.33 -9.81 12.60
N GLU A 141 -1.57 -9.35 12.48
CA GLU A 141 -2.51 -9.20 13.60
C GLU A 141 -3.24 -10.51 13.97
N GLY A 142 -2.99 -11.62 13.27
CA GLY A 142 -3.70 -12.89 13.47
C GLY A 142 -5.19 -12.84 13.03
N LYS A 143 -5.55 -11.87 12.18
CA LYS A 143 -6.88 -11.68 11.59
C LYS A 143 -6.80 -11.73 10.06
N PRO A 144 -6.36 -12.86 9.46
CA PRO A 144 -6.20 -12.95 8.02
C PRO A 144 -7.55 -12.82 7.30
N ILE A 145 -7.52 -12.19 6.11
CA ILE A 145 -8.69 -12.09 5.24
C ILE A 145 -8.97 -13.48 4.66
N GLN A 146 -10.05 -14.11 5.11
CA GLN A 146 -10.40 -15.48 4.70
C GLN A 146 -10.72 -15.60 3.21
N ASN A 147 -11.36 -14.58 2.62
CA ASN A 147 -11.73 -14.55 1.21
C ASN A 147 -11.19 -13.29 0.53
N ILE A 148 -9.90 -13.33 0.16
CA ILE A 148 -9.20 -12.20 -0.47
C ILE A 148 -9.90 -11.81 -1.78
N SER A 149 -10.28 -12.78 -2.62
CA SER A 149 -10.95 -12.52 -3.90
C SER A 149 -12.30 -11.80 -3.72
N GLY A 150 -13.12 -12.25 -2.78
CA GLY A 150 -14.41 -11.63 -2.48
C GLY A 150 -14.28 -10.25 -1.84
N TYR A 151 -13.31 -10.08 -0.94
CA TYR A 151 -12.97 -8.77 -0.36
C TYR A 151 -12.52 -7.79 -1.46
N PHE A 152 -11.60 -8.22 -2.32
CA PHE A 152 -11.07 -7.40 -3.41
C PHE A 152 -12.15 -7.04 -4.42
N TYR A 153 -13.03 -7.97 -4.78
CA TYR A 153 -14.15 -7.69 -5.67
C TYR A 153 -15.06 -6.57 -5.13
N LYS A 154 -15.41 -6.60 -3.83
CA LYS A 154 -16.19 -5.52 -3.20
C LYS A 154 -15.46 -4.17 -3.26
N MET A 155 -14.15 -4.20 -3.01
CA MET A 155 -13.30 -3.01 -3.09
C MET A 155 -13.29 -2.43 -4.52
N MET A 156 -13.22 -3.29 -5.54
CA MET A 156 -13.26 -2.90 -6.95
C MET A 156 -14.64 -2.39 -7.38
N VAL A 157 -15.75 -2.98 -6.90
CA VAL A 157 -17.09 -2.45 -7.17
C VAL A 157 -17.24 -1.03 -6.60
N HIS A 158 -16.78 -0.81 -5.37
CA HIS A 158 -16.80 0.53 -4.78
C HIS A 158 -15.93 1.52 -5.56
N PHE A 159 -14.72 1.11 -5.96
CA PHE A 159 -13.82 1.90 -6.80
C PHE A 159 -14.51 2.33 -8.11
N TRP A 160 -15.08 1.38 -8.86
CA TRP A 160 -15.73 1.70 -10.14
C TRP A 160 -16.98 2.56 -9.98
N LYS A 161 -17.70 2.45 -8.86
CA LYS A 161 -18.81 3.37 -8.54
C LYS A 161 -18.30 4.80 -8.31
N MET A 162 -17.18 4.98 -7.60
CA MET A 162 -16.56 6.30 -7.43
C MET A 162 -16.11 6.89 -8.78
N VAL A 163 -15.48 6.07 -9.61
CA VAL A 163 -15.08 6.45 -10.97
C VAL A 163 -16.29 6.92 -11.78
N LEU A 164 -17.37 6.13 -11.79
CA LEU A 164 -18.59 6.47 -12.51
C LEU A 164 -19.16 7.82 -12.04
N LEU A 165 -19.26 8.03 -10.72
CA LEU A 165 -19.75 9.28 -10.15
C LEU A 165 -18.94 10.47 -10.66
N ILE A 166 -17.61 10.39 -10.59
CA ILE A 166 -16.74 11.47 -11.03
C ILE A 166 -16.85 11.69 -12.55
N GLU A 167 -16.88 10.63 -13.37
CA GLU A 167 -17.05 10.75 -14.82
C GLU A 167 -18.42 11.33 -15.21
N THR A 168 -19.45 11.18 -14.37
CA THR A 168 -20.74 11.84 -14.60
C THR A 168 -20.75 13.32 -14.24
N GLU A 169 -19.84 13.78 -13.37
CA GLU A 169 -19.76 15.16 -12.90
C GLU A 169 -18.75 16.00 -13.67
N GLN A 170 -17.73 15.37 -14.23
CA GLN A 170 -16.57 16.03 -14.84
C GLN A 170 -16.49 15.73 -16.33
N ASP A 171 -16.04 16.70 -17.12
CA ASP A 171 -15.77 16.45 -18.54
C ASP A 171 -14.47 15.66 -18.75
N PHE A 172 -14.40 14.96 -19.88
CA PHE A 172 -13.26 14.09 -20.22
C PHE A 172 -11.93 14.85 -20.30
N ILE A 173 -11.92 16.11 -20.73
CA ILE A 173 -10.69 16.90 -20.89
C ILE A 173 -10.14 17.26 -19.52
N ALA A 174 -10.99 17.74 -18.61
CA ALA A 174 -10.62 18.03 -17.23
C ALA A 174 -10.05 16.78 -16.53
N LEU A 175 -10.74 15.63 -16.65
CA LEU A 175 -10.27 14.37 -16.07
C LEU A 175 -8.93 13.92 -16.63
N SER A 176 -8.76 14.00 -17.95
CA SER A 176 -7.52 13.61 -18.62
C SER A 176 -6.33 14.47 -18.19
N ASN A 177 -6.53 15.79 -18.05
CA ASN A 177 -5.49 16.70 -17.60
C ASN A 177 -5.11 16.44 -16.14
N GLN A 178 -6.10 16.24 -15.27
CA GLN A 178 -5.84 15.97 -13.86
C GLN A 178 -5.17 14.60 -13.66
N SER A 179 -5.54 13.58 -14.44
CA SER A 179 -4.88 12.27 -14.42
C SER A 179 -3.39 12.36 -14.80
N LYS A 180 -3.04 13.18 -15.80
CA LYS A 180 -1.64 13.45 -16.14
C LYS A 180 -0.89 14.12 -14.99
N TYR A 181 -1.49 15.15 -14.39
CA TYR A 181 -0.89 15.85 -13.26
C TYR A 181 -0.64 14.91 -12.06
N VAL A 182 -1.59 14.03 -11.73
CA VAL A 182 -1.42 12.99 -10.69
C VAL A 182 -0.24 12.05 -10.98
N LYS A 183 0.06 11.78 -12.27
CA LYS A 183 1.20 10.95 -12.68
C LYS A 183 2.53 11.70 -12.60
N GLU A 184 2.53 13.00 -12.88
CA GLU A 184 3.72 13.86 -12.88
C GLU A 184 4.12 14.32 -11.48
N ASP A 185 3.13 14.63 -10.62
CA ASP A 185 3.33 15.06 -9.23
C ASP A 185 2.46 14.28 -8.23
N PRO A 186 2.83 13.01 -7.94
CA PRO A 186 2.07 12.16 -7.02
C PRO A 186 2.22 12.57 -5.54
N GLU A 187 3.17 13.44 -5.20
CA GLU A 187 3.36 13.95 -3.83
C GLU A 187 2.33 15.05 -3.53
N GLU A 188 2.09 15.96 -4.48
CA GLU A 188 1.08 17.01 -4.33
C GLU A 188 -0.34 16.48 -4.53
N CYS A 189 -0.58 15.68 -5.57
CA CYS A 189 -1.89 15.12 -5.86
C CYS A 189 -1.82 13.60 -6.04
N PRO A 190 -1.90 12.84 -4.93
CA PRO A 190 -1.69 11.40 -5.00
C PRO A 190 -2.73 10.65 -5.85
N SER A 191 -3.99 11.06 -5.81
CA SER A 191 -5.12 10.25 -6.29
C SER A 191 -6.16 11.15 -6.94
N LEU A 192 -6.62 10.75 -8.13
CA LEU A 192 -7.67 11.47 -8.85
C LEU A 192 -8.99 11.42 -8.05
N ILE A 193 -9.29 10.26 -7.44
CA ILE A 193 -10.46 10.14 -6.56
C ILE A 193 -10.33 11.09 -5.37
N ARG A 194 -9.16 11.17 -4.74
CA ARG A 194 -8.94 12.05 -3.57
C ARG A 194 -8.97 13.53 -3.92
N TYR A 195 -8.65 13.88 -5.17
CA TYR A 195 -8.74 15.25 -5.68
C TYR A 195 -10.20 15.72 -5.74
N TYR A 196 -11.09 14.94 -6.37
CA TYR A 196 -12.52 15.30 -6.48
C TYR A 196 -13.31 15.02 -5.20
N TYR A 197 -12.96 13.94 -4.49
CA TYR A 197 -13.61 13.50 -3.26
C TYR A 197 -12.59 13.42 -2.12
N PRO A 198 -12.24 14.56 -1.51
CA PRO A 198 -11.28 14.57 -0.44
C PRO A 198 -11.78 13.81 0.79
N ASP A 199 -13.03 14.00 1.16
CA ASP A 199 -13.59 13.23 2.26
C ASP A 199 -13.99 11.83 1.81
N LYS A 200 -13.66 10.83 2.64
CA LYS A 200 -13.97 9.44 2.32
C LYS A 200 -15.49 9.26 2.24
N LEU A 201 -15.96 8.88 1.06
CA LEU A 201 -17.37 8.60 0.85
C LEU A 201 -17.72 7.19 1.34
N SER A 202 -18.71 7.08 2.22
CA SER A 202 -19.27 5.78 2.61
C SER A 202 -20.04 5.17 1.45
N GLU A 203 -20.12 3.83 1.40
CA GLU A 203 -20.90 3.11 0.38
C GLU A 203 -22.36 3.59 0.28
N GLN A 204 -23.03 3.81 1.42
CA GLN A 204 -24.40 4.31 1.45
C GLN A 204 -24.55 5.70 0.79
N LYS A 205 -23.64 6.63 1.10
CA LYS A 205 -23.65 7.97 0.49
C LYS A 205 -23.35 7.90 -1.00
N LEU A 206 -22.39 7.07 -1.42
CA LEU A 206 -22.08 6.86 -2.84
C LEU A 206 -23.30 6.33 -3.60
N ASP A 207 -23.99 5.34 -3.04
CA ASP A 207 -25.20 4.78 -3.63
C ASP A 207 -26.35 5.82 -3.67
N GLN A 208 -26.43 6.71 -2.67
CA GLN A 208 -27.37 7.84 -2.67
C GLN A 208 -27.08 8.83 -3.80
N TYR A 209 -25.81 9.25 -3.98
CA TYR A 209 -25.42 10.14 -5.07
C TYR A 209 -25.71 9.52 -6.44
N LEU A 210 -25.29 8.28 -6.65
CA LEU A 210 -25.58 7.54 -7.89
C LEU A 210 -27.09 7.35 -8.10
N SER A 211 -27.89 7.18 -7.05
CA SER A 211 -29.35 7.11 -7.19
C SER A 211 -29.98 8.47 -7.49
N ALA A 212 -29.45 9.56 -6.94
CA ALA A 212 -29.96 10.91 -7.17
C ALA A 212 -29.77 11.35 -8.63
N LEU A 213 -28.60 11.03 -9.22
CA LEU A 213 -28.33 11.27 -10.65
C LEU A 213 -29.41 10.66 -11.56
N ARG A 214 -30.06 9.57 -11.13
CA ARG A 214 -31.12 8.89 -11.89
C ARG A 214 -32.38 9.76 -12.03
N MET A 215 -32.62 10.61 -11.04
CA MET A 215 -33.86 11.40 -10.91
C MET A 215 -33.76 12.76 -11.61
N GLU A 216 -32.55 13.22 -11.94
CA GLU A 216 -32.29 14.53 -12.56
C GLU A 216 -32.27 14.49 -14.10
N ARG A 217 -32.41 13.31 -14.71
CA ARG A 217 -32.51 13.10 -16.17
C ARG A 217 -33.88 12.58 -16.56
#